data_AF-A0AA35XC71-F1
#
_entry.id   AF-A0AA35XC71-F1
#
_cell.length_a   1.000
_cell.length_b   1.000
_cell.length_c   1.000
_cell.angle_alpha   90.00
_cell.angle_beta   90.00
_cell.angle_gamma   90.00
#
_symmetry.space_group_name_H-M   'P 1'
#
loop_
_entity.id
_entity.type
_entity.pdbx_description
1 polymer ?
#
loop_
_entity_poly.entity_id
_entity_poly.type
_entity_poly.pdbx_seq_one_letter_code
_entity_poly.pdbx_strand_id
1 'polypeptide(L)' 'MRKIRVSPDTFPPPSGREYVLRATLPRPSPHSLPTPQRMYCVLTPTEFRLAGAFSSDILIT' A
#
# COMPACT_ATOMS: atom_id res chain seq x y z
N MET A 1 3.76 -21.68 29.94
CA MET A 1 3.38 -20.92 28.73
C MET A 1 2.16 -21.58 28.09
N ARG A 2 0.95 -21.04 28.28
CA ARG A 2 -0.28 -21.62 27.72
C ARG A 2 -0.44 -21.15 26.27
N LYS A 3 -0.29 -22.06 25.31
CA LYS A 3 -0.56 -21.82 23.90
C LYS A 3 -2.08 -21.71 23.74
N ILE A 4 -2.59 -20.49 23.59
CA ILE A 4 -4.02 -20.24 23.40
C ILE A 4 -4.41 -20.89 22.07
N ARG A 5 -5.23 -21.93 22.16
CA ARG A 5 -5.79 -22.63 21.01
C ARG A 5 -6.96 -21.78 20.51
N VAL A 6 -6.70 -20.91 19.55
CA VAL A 6 -7.78 -20.11 18.94
C VAL A 6 -8.57 -21.01 18.01
N SER A 7 -9.85 -21.22 18.30
CA SER A 7 -10.79 -21.89 17.41
C SER A 7 -11.05 -21.02 16.17
N PRO A 8 -11.16 -21.61 14.97
CA PRO A 8 -11.40 -20.85 13.74
C PRO A 8 -12.69 -20.02 13.75
N ASP A 9 -13.67 -20.39 14.59
CA ASP A 9 -14.95 -19.66 14.76
C ASP A 9 -14.82 -18.34 15.54
N THR A 10 -13.63 -18.00 16.05
CA THR A 10 -13.44 -16.79 16.88
C THR A 10 -13.19 -15.53 16.04
N PHE A 11 -12.89 -15.66 14.75
CA PHE A 11 -12.59 -14.51 13.88
C PHE A 11 -13.61 -14.36 12.74
N PRO A 12 -13.92 -13.11 12.36
CA PRO A 12 -14.73 -12.85 11.18
C PRO A 12 -14.04 -13.41 9.92
N PRO A 13 -14.82 -13.75 8.88
CA PRO A 13 -14.27 -14.19 7.61
C PRO A 13 -13.34 -13.11 7.04
N PRO A 14 -12.32 -13.50 6.27
CA PRO A 14 -11.37 -12.55 5.70
C PRO A 14 -12.10 -11.51 4.83
N SER A 15 -12.01 -10.24 5.22
CA SER A 15 -12.77 -9.15 4.59
C SER A 15 -12.22 -8.73 3.21
N GLY A 16 -10.92 -8.93 2.96
CA GLY A 16 -10.29 -8.56 1.71
C GLY A 16 -8.78 -8.83 1.70
N ARG A 17 -8.13 -8.53 0.57
CA ARG A 17 -6.67 -8.60 0.40
C ARG A 17 -6.10 -7.20 0.34
N GLU A 18 -5.00 -6.97 1.04
CA GLU A 18 -4.30 -5.71 1.06
C GLU A 18 -2.92 -5.86 0.40
N TYR A 19 -2.58 -4.92 -0.47
CA TYR A 19 -1.34 -4.90 -1.22
C TYR A 19 -0.65 -3.56 -1.05
N VAL A 20 0.67 -3.60 -0.83
CA VAL A 20 1.54 -2.42 -0.83
C VAL A 20 2.49 -2.55 -2.01
N LEU A 21 2.25 -1.73 -3.02
CA LEU A 21 3.10 -1.63 -4.20
C LEU A 21 4.15 -0.55 -3.92
N ARG A 22 5.41 -0.97 -3.87
CA ARG A 22 6.56 -0.08 -3.70
C ARG A 22 7.25 0.06 -5.05
N ALA A 23 7.40 1.29 -5.52
CA ALA A 23 8.10 1.58 -6.77
C ALA A 23 9.12 2.70 -6.54
N THR A 24 10.32 2.53 -7.06
CA THR A 24 11.31 3.61 -7.14
C THR A 24 11.23 4.17 -8.55
N LEU A 25 10.59 5.33 -8.73
CA LEU A 25 10.41 5.90 -10.06
C LEU A 25 11.42 7.03 -10.30
N PRO A 26 12.04 7.08 -11.50
CA PRO A 26 12.80 8.25 -11.92
C PRO A 26 11.84 9.45 -11.97
N ARG A 27 12.27 10.55 -11.36
CA ARG A 27 11.48 11.79 -11.29
C ARG A 27 11.44 12.47 -12.66
N PRO A 28 10.44 13.33 -12.93
CA PRO A 28 10.36 14.09 -14.18
C PRO A 28 11.51 15.10 -14.39
N SER A 29 12.26 15.48 -13.35
CA SER A 29 13.41 16.38 -13.47
C SER A 29 14.76 15.61 -13.47
N PRO A 30 15.64 15.83 -14.47
CA PRO A 30 16.92 15.10 -14.63
C PRO A 30 17.88 15.15 -13.44
N HIS A 31 17.75 16.15 -12.56
CA HIS A 31 18.69 16.38 -11.45
C HIS A 31 18.21 15.86 -10.09
N SER A 32 16.99 15.32 -10.02
CA SER A 32 16.39 14.90 -8.75
C SER A 32 16.66 13.42 -8.47
N LEU A 33 16.90 13.10 -7.20
CA LEU A 33 17.15 11.72 -6.75
C LEU A 33 15.88 10.86 -6.88
N PRO A 34 16.00 9.57 -7.25
CA PRO A 34 14.86 8.65 -7.23
C PRO A 34 14.24 8.58 -5.84
N THR A 35 12.92 8.76 -5.75
CA THR A 35 12.22 8.69 -4.47
C THR A 35 11.39 7.40 -4.36
N PRO A 36 11.33 6.80 -3.17
CA PRO A 36 10.47 5.65 -2.95
C PRO A 36 9.00 6.09 -2.97
N GLN A 37 8.25 5.61 -3.94
CA GLN A 37 6.81 5.81 -4.05
C GLN A 37 6.06 4.58 -3.52
N ARG A 38 4.89 4.83 -2.93
CA ARG A 38 4.04 3.77 -2.37
C ARG A 38 2.62 3.89 -2.88
N MET A 39 2.01 2.76 -3.18
CA MET A 39 0.61 2.66 -3.53
C MET A 39 -0.03 1.54 -2.73
N TYR A 40 -1.08 1.88 -1.99
CA TYR A 40 -1.87 0.96 -1.19
C TYR A 40 -3.09 0.54 -2.00
N CYS A 41 -3.34 -0.76 -2.05
CA CYS A 41 -4.48 -1.32 -2.75
C CYS A 41 -5.23 -2.25 -1.79
N VAL A 42 -6.53 -2.05 -1.66
CA VAL A 42 -7.43 -2.93 -0.92
C VAL A 42 -8.43 -3.51 -1.90
N LEU A 43 -8.43 -4.84 -2.01
CA LEU A 43 -9.30 -5.63 -2.85
C LEU A 43 -10.30 -6.37 -1.95
N THR A 44 -11.54 -5.92 -1.95
CA THR A 44 -12.66 -6.66 -1.33
C THR A 44 -13.49 -7.32 -2.44
N PRO A 45 -14.39 -8.27 -2.11
CA PRO A 45 -15.26 -8.89 -3.10
C PRO A 45 -16.17 -7.90 -3.84
N THR A 46 -16.43 -6.74 -3.25
CA THR A 46 -17.40 -5.74 -3.74
C THR A 46 -16.75 -4.45 -4.20
N GLU A 47 -15.51 -4.16 -3.77
CA GLU A 47 -14.86 -2.87 -4.00
C GLU A 47 -13.36 -3.01 -4.28
N PHE A 48 -12.87 -2.09 -5.10
CA PHE A 48 -11.45 -1.86 -5.34
C PHE A 48 -11.08 -0.46 -4.87
N ARG A 49 -10.21 -0.36 -3.86
CA ARG A 49 -9.72 0.94 -3.36
C ARG A 49 -8.22 1.04 -3.62
N LEU A 50 -7.81 2.18 -4.17
CA LEU A 50 -6.42 2.48 -4.48
C LEU A 50 -6.05 3.84 -3.87
N ALA A 51 -4.99 3.88 -3.06
CA ALA A 51 -4.47 5.11 -2.46
C ALA A 51 -2.98 5.23 -2.77
N GLY A 52 -2.61 6.27 -3.51
CA GLY A 52 -1.22 6.58 -3.83
C GLY A 52 -0.62 7.57 -2.84
N ALA A 53 0.64 7.33 -2.44
CA ALA A 53 1.47 8.28 -1.73
C ALA A 53 2.67 8.64 -2.61
N PHE A 54 2.55 9.78 -3.30
CA PHE A 54 3.54 10.29 -4.24
C PHE A 54 4.10 11.61 -3.72
N SER A 55 5.43 11.70 -3.61
CA SER A 55 6.10 12.99 -3.48
C SER A 55 6.23 13.60 -4.87
N SER A 56 6.16 14.92 -5.02
CA SER A 56 6.44 15.68 -6.25
C SER A 56 7.14 16.98 -5.90
N ASP A 57 8.33 17.21 -6.45
CA ASP A 57 9.02 18.48 -6.30
C ASP A 57 8.54 19.36 -7.45
N ILE A 58 7.84 20.44 -7.15
CA ILE A 58 7.45 21.43 -8.13
C ILE A 58 8.59 22.43 -8.29
N LEU A 59 9.15 22.50 -9.50
CA LEU A 59 10.02 23.62 -9.88
C LEU A 59 9.11 24.80 -10.19
N ILE A 60 9.13 25.83 -9.35
CA ILE A 60 8.59 27.14 -9.70
C ILE A 60 9.73 27.90 -10.38
N THR A 61 9.82 27.78 -11.71
CA THR A 61 10.61 28.65 -12.59
C THR A 61 9.82 28.91 -13.85
#